data_AF-A0A9D9TNI0-F1
#
_entry.id   AF-A0A9D9TNI0-F1
#
_cell.length_a   1.000
_cell.length_b   1.000
_cell.length_c   1.000
_cell.angle_alpha   90.00
_cell.angle_beta   90.00
_cell.angle_gamma   90.00
#
_symmetry.space_group_name_H-M   'P 1'
#
loop_
_entity.id
_entity.type
_entity.pdbx_description
1 polymer ?
#
loop_
_entity_poly.entity_id
_entity_poly.type
_entity_poly.pdbx_seq_one_letter_code
_entity_poly.pdbx_strand_id
1 'polypeptide(L)'
;ADHMINLKNANNTTIEGITIIHAPRYMIVTGGSHQVIRNVKMMGWWFSTDGTSTGENSVIENCFFKVNDDAIKLYNSNTVVQNNVIWQMENGAPFMISWNGSNDFGNIVVKNNEIIRVEHHWDNENLAVICAIHGGKAKISNFVFENLNIDNSNWRIFHLVTRPNRWGKWFPEKGSLENMTFKNIRYYGKQTIKSLILGHDASHLVQNITFEKLFINNIKVTEPSSYFIIDKEFTNNINFK
;
A
#
# COMPACT_ATOMS: atom_id res chain seq x y z
N ALA A 1 21.96 -5.69 0.24
CA ALA A 1 21.54 -5.87 1.64
C ALA A 1 21.00 -7.29 1.76
N ASP A 2 21.24 -7.92 2.89
CA ASP A 2 20.84 -9.31 3.10
C ASP A 2 19.37 -9.33 3.54
N HIS A 3 18.49 -9.75 2.63
CA HIS A 3 17.09 -10.08 2.90
C HIS A 3 17.00 -11.54 3.34
N MET A 4 15.95 -11.95 4.05
CA MET A 4 15.82 -13.35 4.49
C MET A 4 15.69 -14.30 3.29
N ILE A 5 14.76 -14.03 2.38
CA ILE A 5 14.68 -14.70 1.08
C ILE A 5 14.84 -13.66 -0.01
N ASN A 6 15.81 -13.87 -0.89
CA ASN A 6 16.09 -13.00 -2.03
C ASN A 6 16.25 -13.83 -3.31
N LEU A 7 15.23 -13.81 -4.16
CA LEU A 7 15.26 -14.48 -5.45
C LEU A 7 15.40 -13.45 -6.57
N LYS A 8 16.50 -13.50 -7.31
CA LYS A 8 16.79 -12.55 -8.38
C LYS A 8 16.49 -13.18 -9.74
N ASN A 9 15.76 -12.46 -10.59
CA ASN A 9 15.41 -12.89 -11.96
C ASN A 9 14.79 -14.29 -12.02
N ALA A 10 13.95 -14.62 -11.04
CA ALA A 10 13.29 -15.92 -10.93
C ALA A 10 11.88 -15.83 -11.52
N ASN A 11 11.53 -16.79 -12.37
CA ASN A 11 10.19 -16.91 -12.94
C ASN A 11 9.50 -18.16 -12.39
N ASN A 12 8.16 -18.15 -12.35
CA ASN A 12 7.35 -19.33 -11.99
C ASN A 12 7.75 -19.94 -10.64
N THR A 13 7.84 -19.10 -9.61
CA THR A 13 8.31 -19.52 -8.29
C THR A 13 7.18 -19.52 -7.29
N THR A 14 7.10 -20.58 -6.47
CA THR A 14 6.19 -20.65 -5.33
C THR A 14 6.98 -20.66 -4.03
N ILE A 15 6.63 -19.79 -3.10
CA ILE A 15 7.07 -19.84 -1.70
C ILE A 15 5.84 -20.10 -0.85
N GLU A 16 5.78 -21.26 -0.20
CA GLU A 16 4.56 -21.72 0.46
C GLU A 16 4.81 -22.34 1.84
N GLY A 17 3.90 -22.05 2.78
CA GLY A 17 3.75 -22.76 4.05
C GLY A 17 4.78 -22.42 5.14
N ILE A 18 5.88 -21.74 4.78
CA ILE A 18 6.94 -21.40 5.73
C ILE A 18 6.52 -20.31 6.72
N THR A 19 7.23 -20.26 7.85
CA THR A 19 7.17 -19.15 8.81
C THR A 19 8.53 -18.49 8.89
N ILE A 20 8.57 -17.17 8.70
CA ILE A 20 9.75 -16.34 8.82
C ILE A 20 9.62 -15.49 10.08
N ILE A 21 10.59 -15.60 10.98
CA ILE A 21 10.66 -14.84 12.20
C ILE A 21 11.97 -14.06 12.21
N HIS A 22 11.90 -12.77 12.55
CA HIS A 22 13.05 -11.92 12.83
C HIS A 22 14.04 -11.81 11.66
N ALA A 23 13.53 -11.45 10.48
CA ALA A 23 14.38 -11.17 9.33
C ALA A 23 15.34 -9.99 9.59
N PRO A 24 16.55 -10.00 9.00
CA PRO A 24 17.51 -8.89 9.13
C PRO A 24 17.05 -7.62 8.39
N ARG A 25 16.24 -7.80 7.34
CA ARG A 25 15.52 -6.75 6.59
C ARG A 25 14.21 -7.35 6.05
N TYR A 26 13.92 -7.14 4.76
CA TYR A 26 12.72 -7.65 4.10
C TYR A 26 12.67 -9.17 4.25
N MET A 27 11.50 -9.71 4.51
CA MET A 27 11.31 -11.15 4.68
C MET A 27 11.39 -11.88 3.35
N ILE A 28 10.71 -11.37 2.33
CA ILE A 28 10.75 -11.95 0.97
C ILE A 28 10.88 -10.86 -0.08
N VAL A 29 11.95 -10.93 -0.88
CA VAL A 29 12.09 -10.15 -2.11
C VAL A 29 12.25 -11.11 -3.27
N THR A 30 11.40 -10.96 -4.28
CA THR A 30 11.55 -11.67 -5.55
C THR A 30 11.62 -10.67 -6.70
N GLY A 31 12.42 -11.00 -7.72
CA GLY A 31 12.44 -10.33 -9.01
C GLY A 31 12.22 -11.35 -10.13
N GLY A 32 11.83 -10.88 -11.32
CA GLY A 32 11.31 -11.71 -12.39
C GLY A 32 9.78 -11.61 -12.45
N SER A 33 9.09 -12.72 -12.73
CA SER A 33 7.63 -12.72 -12.91
C SER A 33 6.97 -14.02 -12.45
N HIS A 34 5.65 -14.01 -12.23
CA HIS A 34 4.87 -15.20 -11.88
C HIS A 34 5.30 -15.82 -10.54
N GLN A 35 5.37 -15.01 -9.48
CA GLN A 35 5.56 -15.54 -8.14
C GLN A 35 4.23 -15.83 -7.45
N VAL A 36 4.21 -16.89 -6.64
CA VAL A 36 3.13 -17.22 -5.73
C VAL A 36 3.68 -17.26 -4.32
N ILE A 37 3.23 -16.33 -3.47
CA ILE A 37 3.53 -16.32 -2.04
C ILE A 37 2.26 -16.76 -1.33
N ARG A 38 2.24 -17.99 -0.81
CA ARG A 38 1.00 -18.60 -0.28
C ARG A 38 1.19 -19.15 1.12
N ASN A 39 0.23 -18.91 2.02
CA ASN A 39 0.23 -19.57 3.33
C ASN A 39 1.52 -19.30 4.15
N VAL A 40 2.18 -18.17 3.91
CA VAL A 40 3.43 -17.77 4.60
C VAL A 40 3.09 -16.90 5.81
N LYS A 41 3.80 -17.10 6.92
CA LYS A 41 3.66 -16.27 8.12
C LYS A 41 4.95 -15.50 8.36
N MET A 42 4.83 -14.20 8.53
CA MET A 42 5.93 -13.24 8.55
C MET A 42 5.86 -12.44 9.84
N MET A 43 6.87 -12.52 10.70
CA MET A 43 6.91 -11.83 12.00
C MET A 43 8.25 -11.13 12.24
N GLY A 44 8.21 -9.81 12.39
CA GLY A 44 9.36 -8.94 12.64
C GLY A 44 9.03 -7.84 13.65
N TRP A 45 10.07 -7.18 14.15
CA TRP A 45 9.96 -6.08 15.14
C TRP A 45 10.84 -4.88 14.80
N TRP A 46 11.93 -5.08 14.07
CA TRP A 46 12.86 -4.00 13.72
C TRP A 46 12.37 -3.21 12.52
N PHE A 47 12.72 -1.92 12.45
CA PHE A 47 12.53 -1.15 11.22
C PHE A 47 13.20 -1.85 10.03
N SER A 48 12.65 -1.65 8.85
CA SER A 48 13.07 -2.35 7.62
C SER A 48 12.82 -3.86 7.61
N THR A 49 11.95 -4.38 8.48
CA THR A 49 11.43 -5.76 8.40
C THR A 49 10.17 -5.85 7.54
N ASP A 50 10.29 -5.37 6.31
CA ASP A 50 9.24 -5.39 5.30
C ASP A 50 8.75 -6.82 5.04
N GLY A 51 7.47 -7.00 4.71
CA GLY A 51 6.91 -8.32 4.44
C GLY A 51 7.39 -8.87 3.10
N THR A 52 6.71 -8.49 2.02
CA THR A 52 7.08 -8.97 0.68
C THR A 52 6.99 -7.92 -0.42
N SER A 53 7.92 -8.04 -1.37
CA SER A 53 7.86 -7.42 -2.69
C SER A 53 8.07 -8.51 -3.74
N THR A 54 7.11 -8.66 -4.65
CA THR A 54 7.20 -9.60 -5.77
C THR A 54 7.48 -8.88 -7.07
N GLY A 55 7.87 -9.62 -8.11
CA GLY A 55 7.86 -9.14 -9.49
C GLY A 55 6.45 -9.15 -10.09
N GLU A 56 6.35 -8.92 -11.40
CA GLU A 56 5.08 -8.80 -12.12
C GLU A 56 4.32 -10.12 -12.22
N ASN A 57 3.01 -10.05 -12.46
CA ASN A 57 2.14 -11.22 -12.67
C ASN A 57 2.10 -12.16 -11.46
N SER A 58 2.14 -11.62 -10.25
CA SER A 58 2.32 -12.39 -9.01
C SER A 58 1.04 -12.47 -8.17
N VAL A 59 0.97 -13.48 -7.31
CA VAL A 59 -0.12 -13.68 -6.35
C VAL A 59 0.44 -13.77 -4.93
N ILE A 60 -0.13 -12.99 -4.02
CA ILE A 60 0.18 -13.03 -2.58
C ILE A 60 -1.11 -13.37 -1.85
N GLU A 61 -1.20 -14.57 -1.27
CA GLU A 61 -2.45 -15.02 -0.67
C GLU A 61 -2.33 -15.87 0.58
N ASN A 62 -3.36 -15.81 1.42
CA ASN A 62 -3.49 -16.62 2.64
C ASN A 62 -2.29 -16.42 3.61
N CYS A 63 -1.64 -15.26 3.59
CA CYS A 63 -0.47 -14.98 4.39
C CYS A 63 -0.82 -14.19 5.67
N PHE A 64 0.06 -14.26 6.66
CA PHE A 64 0.00 -13.43 7.87
C PHE A 64 1.24 -12.53 7.94
N PHE A 65 1.04 -11.24 8.18
CA PHE A 65 2.11 -10.25 8.29
C PHE A 65 2.03 -9.57 9.66
N LYS A 66 3.07 -9.70 10.47
CA LYS A 66 3.37 -8.81 11.59
C LYS A 66 4.73 -8.18 11.33
N VAL A 67 4.74 -6.94 10.84
CA VAL A 67 5.96 -6.29 10.32
C VAL A 67 6.11 -4.89 10.89
N ASN A 68 7.35 -4.37 10.91
CA ASN A 68 7.64 -2.99 11.32
C ASN A 68 8.28 -2.17 10.18
N ASP A 69 7.76 -2.38 8.98
CA ASP A 69 7.93 -1.56 7.79
C ASP A 69 6.79 -1.91 6.81
N ASP A 70 6.92 -1.59 5.53
CA ASP A 70 5.92 -1.92 4.50
C ASP A 70 5.60 -3.44 4.45
N ALA A 71 4.36 -3.84 4.75
CA ALA A 71 3.97 -5.25 4.75
C ALA A 71 3.89 -5.84 3.35
N ILE A 72 3.16 -5.17 2.44
CA ILE A 72 3.00 -5.61 1.06
C ILE A 72 3.32 -4.45 0.13
N LYS A 73 4.37 -4.64 -0.68
CA LYS A 73 4.83 -3.66 -1.68
C LYS A 73 4.20 -3.95 -3.02
N LEU A 74 3.35 -3.04 -3.48
CA LEU A 74 2.54 -3.17 -4.68
C LEU A 74 3.24 -2.52 -5.88
N TYR A 75 4.52 -2.86 -6.13
CA TYR A 75 5.38 -2.11 -7.06
C TYR A 75 5.39 -2.64 -8.49
N ASN A 76 4.76 -3.79 -8.74
CA ASN A 76 4.88 -4.51 -10.01
C ASN A 76 3.51 -4.91 -10.55
N SER A 77 3.36 -4.79 -11.87
CA SER A 77 2.08 -4.90 -12.56
C SER A 77 1.43 -6.28 -12.44
N ASN A 78 0.12 -6.32 -12.65
CA ASN A 78 -0.69 -7.55 -12.72
C ASN A 78 -0.58 -8.41 -11.45
N THR A 79 -0.49 -7.77 -10.30
CA THR A 79 -0.35 -8.44 -9.00
C THR A 79 -1.71 -8.57 -8.31
N VAL A 80 -1.99 -9.76 -7.77
CA VAL A 80 -3.19 -10.02 -6.96
C VAL A 80 -2.80 -10.30 -5.51
N VAL A 81 -3.38 -9.56 -4.57
CA VAL A 81 -3.15 -9.70 -3.13
C VAL A 81 -4.47 -10.02 -2.45
N GLN A 82 -4.62 -11.23 -1.89
CA GLN A 82 -5.91 -11.66 -1.36
C GLN A 82 -5.87 -12.53 -0.11
N ASN A 83 -6.91 -12.43 0.73
CA ASN A 83 -7.11 -13.31 1.88
C ASN A 83 -5.95 -13.28 2.88
N ASN A 84 -5.29 -12.13 3.04
CA ASN A 84 -4.19 -11.96 3.98
C ASN A 84 -4.67 -11.29 5.28
N VAL A 85 -3.92 -11.54 6.35
CA VAL A 85 -4.10 -10.90 7.65
C VAL A 85 -2.87 -10.08 8.00
N ILE A 86 -3.05 -8.81 8.38
CA ILE A 86 -1.96 -7.87 8.63
C ILE A 86 -2.09 -7.25 10.02
N TRP A 87 -1.05 -7.38 10.83
CA TRP A 87 -0.74 -6.60 12.02
C TRP A 87 0.39 -5.65 11.68
N GLN A 88 0.06 -4.39 11.40
CA GLN A 88 1.05 -3.36 11.14
C GLN A 88 1.58 -2.78 12.46
N MET A 89 2.89 -2.78 12.63
CA MET A 89 3.52 -2.08 13.76
C MET A 89 3.61 -0.57 13.47
N GLU A 90 4.54 0.11 14.13
CA GLU A 90 4.62 1.58 14.17
C GLU A 90 5.16 2.24 12.90
N ASN A 91 5.94 1.53 12.08
CA ASN A 91 6.56 2.05 10.86
C ASN A 91 6.06 1.34 9.60
N GLY A 92 6.01 2.08 8.48
CA GLY A 92 5.59 1.59 7.15
C GLY A 92 4.08 1.54 6.95
N ALA A 93 3.63 0.80 5.94
CA ALA A 93 2.22 0.64 5.62
C ALA A 93 1.83 -0.83 5.37
N PRO A 94 0.60 -1.26 5.70
CA PRO A 94 0.05 -2.53 5.25
C PRO A 94 0.16 -2.71 3.74
N PHE A 95 -0.21 -1.67 2.98
CA PHE A 95 -0.10 -1.64 1.53
C PHE A 95 0.66 -0.40 1.10
N MET A 96 1.90 -0.60 0.64
CA MET A 96 2.71 0.46 0.05
C MET A 96 2.63 0.37 -1.47
N ILE A 97 2.02 1.39 -2.08
CA ILE A 97 1.88 1.53 -3.54
C ILE A 97 3.17 2.09 -4.14
N SER A 98 3.81 3.07 -3.50
CA SER A 98 5.03 3.67 -4.04
C SER A 98 5.80 4.54 -3.05
N TRP A 99 7.13 4.52 -3.21
CA TRP A 99 8.04 5.61 -2.83
C TRP A 99 8.57 6.37 -4.06
N ASN A 100 9.29 5.70 -4.96
CA ASN A 100 9.87 6.36 -6.14
C ASN A 100 9.83 5.44 -7.36
N GLY A 101 8.61 5.05 -7.75
CA GLY A 101 8.38 4.21 -8.94
C GLY A 101 9.10 4.76 -10.17
N SER A 102 9.90 3.91 -10.83
CA SER A 102 10.74 4.30 -11.95
C SER A 102 10.14 3.93 -13.30
N ASN A 103 9.35 2.86 -13.40
CA ASN A 103 8.66 2.48 -14.63
C ASN A 103 7.17 2.48 -14.36
N ASP A 104 6.37 2.72 -15.39
CA ASP A 104 4.91 2.69 -15.27
C ASP A 104 4.47 1.28 -14.84
N PHE A 105 3.54 1.20 -13.88
CA PHE A 105 2.97 -0.06 -13.44
C PHE A 105 1.52 0.09 -13.00
N GLY A 106 0.82 -1.04 -12.96
CA GLY A 106 -0.59 -1.03 -12.65
C GLY A 106 -1.28 -2.37 -12.73
N ASN A 107 -2.61 -2.33 -12.81
CA ASN A 107 -3.49 -3.51 -12.85
C ASN A 107 -3.31 -4.38 -11.60
N ILE A 108 -3.37 -3.75 -10.42
CA ILE A 108 -3.19 -4.43 -9.14
C ILE A 108 -4.54 -4.57 -8.45
N VAL A 109 -4.82 -5.78 -7.95
CA VAL A 109 -6.05 -6.09 -7.22
C VAL A 109 -5.69 -6.53 -5.82
N VAL A 110 -6.18 -5.81 -4.82
CA VAL A 110 -6.04 -6.11 -3.40
C VAL A 110 -7.43 -6.41 -2.86
N LYS A 111 -7.74 -7.66 -2.51
CA LYS A 111 -9.10 -8.03 -2.11
C LYS A 111 -9.20 -8.96 -0.91
N ASN A 112 -10.24 -8.80 -0.10
CA ASN A 112 -10.55 -9.68 1.04
C ASN A 112 -9.38 -9.78 2.05
N ASN A 113 -8.76 -8.65 2.41
CA ASN A 113 -7.67 -8.66 3.40
C ASN A 113 -8.16 -8.04 4.72
N GLU A 114 -7.66 -8.57 5.83
CA GLU A 114 -7.98 -8.16 7.20
C GLU A 114 -6.77 -7.46 7.82
N ILE A 115 -6.89 -6.16 8.12
CA ILE A 115 -5.87 -5.41 8.83
C ILE A 115 -6.33 -5.35 10.28
N ILE A 116 -5.82 -6.25 11.12
CA ILE A 116 -6.34 -6.47 12.49
C ILE A 116 -5.78 -5.47 13.51
N ARG A 117 -4.70 -4.76 13.16
CA ARG A 117 -4.08 -3.74 14.00
C ARG A 117 -3.14 -2.83 13.21
N VAL A 118 -3.09 -1.56 13.60
CA VAL A 118 -2.12 -0.57 13.11
C VAL A 118 -1.58 0.25 14.30
N GLU A 119 -0.27 0.22 14.53
CA GLU A 119 0.39 0.83 15.71
C GLU A 119 1.03 2.19 15.43
N HIS A 120 0.68 2.85 14.34
CA HIS A 120 1.15 4.21 14.02
C HIS A 120 0.75 5.19 15.13
N HIS A 121 1.71 5.98 15.61
CA HIS A 121 1.49 6.88 16.75
C HIS A 121 2.27 8.21 16.68
N TRP A 122 3.01 8.47 15.60
CA TRP A 122 3.60 9.77 15.30
C TRP A 122 3.30 10.17 13.85
N ASP A 123 3.37 11.45 13.53
CA ASP A 123 3.14 11.91 12.17
C ASP A 123 4.39 11.77 11.30
N ASN A 124 4.39 10.77 10.44
CA ASN A 124 5.38 10.54 9.41
C ASN A 124 4.66 10.17 8.11
N GLU A 125 5.31 10.45 6.99
CA GLU A 125 4.69 10.42 5.68
C GLU A 125 4.28 9.04 5.18
N ASN A 126 4.93 7.98 5.67
CA ASN A 126 4.69 6.60 5.28
C ASN A 126 3.66 5.88 6.14
N LEU A 127 3.00 6.60 7.05
CA LEU A 127 2.11 6.01 8.04
C LEU A 127 0.66 6.18 7.57
N ALA A 128 0.18 5.21 6.81
CA ALA A 128 -1.22 5.03 6.42
C ALA A 128 -1.50 3.54 6.16
N VAL A 129 -2.77 3.13 6.17
CA VAL A 129 -3.12 1.75 5.81
C VAL A 129 -2.78 1.48 4.34
N ILE A 130 -3.12 2.43 3.47
CA ILE A 130 -2.81 2.41 2.05
C ILE A 130 -2.01 3.67 1.75
N CYS A 131 -0.74 3.48 1.41
CA CYS A 131 0.22 4.57 1.30
C CYS A 131 0.88 4.63 -0.07
N ALA A 132 1.02 5.84 -0.59
CA ALA A 132 1.82 6.23 -1.73
C ALA A 132 2.43 7.60 -1.40
N ILE A 133 3.76 7.68 -1.44
CA ILE A 133 4.50 8.94 -1.46
C ILE A 133 5.32 8.90 -2.74
N HIS A 134 4.74 9.31 -3.87
CA HIS A 134 5.36 9.11 -5.18
C HIS A 134 6.16 10.34 -5.63
N GLY A 135 7.48 10.20 -5.74
CA GLY A 135 8.37 11.22 -6.31
C GLY A 135 9.10 10.80 -7.58
N GLY A 136 8.77 9.62 -8.13
CA GLY A 136 9.43 9.03 -9.28
C GLY A 136 8.79 9.43 -10.61
N LYS A 137 9.27 8.82 -11.70
CA LYS A 137 8.83 9.13 -13.07
C LYS A 137 7.64 8.29 -13.56
N ALA A 138 7.17 7.35 -12.74
CA ALA A 138 6.17 6.37 -13.15
C ALA A 138 4.77 6.98 -13.19
N LYS A 139 4.01 6.61 -14.21
CA LYS A 139 2.56 6.66 -14.16
C LYS A 139 2.05 5.39 -13.48
N ILE A 140 1.55 5.52 -12.26
CA ILE A 140 1.04 4.42 -11.45
C ILE A 140 -0.47 4.41 -11.59
N SER A 141 -1.04 3.35 -12.13
CA SER A 141 -2.47 3.35 -12.44
C SER A 141 -3.21 2.03 -12.30
N ASN A 142 -4.53 2.07 -12.28
CA ASN A 142 -5.42 0.90 -12.32
C ASN A 142 -5.25 0.00 -11.09
N PHE A 143 -5.67 0.51 -9.93
CA PHE A 143 -5.69 -0.23 -8.68
C PHE A 143 -7.13 -0.47 -8.23
N VAL A 144 -7.40 -1.68 -7.73
CA VAL A 144 -8.66 -2.00 -7.06
C VAL A 144 -8.36 -2.56 -5.69
N PHE A 145 -8.82 -1.87 -4.66
CA PHE A 145 -8.87 -2.36 -3.28
C PHE A 145 -10.32 -2.69 -2.96
N GLU A 146 -10.63 -3.95 -2.67
CA GLU A 146 -12.00 -4.42 -2.46
C GLU A 146 -12.15 -5.26 -1.19
N ASN A 147 -13.19 -5.03 -0.41
CA ASN A 147 -13.49 -5.83 0.79
C ASN A 147 -12.31 -5.85 1.78
N LEU A 148 -11.96 -4.68 2.30
CA LEU A 148 -10.96 -4.57 3.37
C LEU A 148 -11.63 -4.21 4.68
N ASN A 149 -11.30 -4.94 5.73
CA ASN A 149 -11.64 -4.55 7.10
C ASN A 149 -10.35 -4.10 7.80
N ILE A 150 -10.39 -2.92 8.39
CA ILE A 150 -9.30 -2.30 9.13
C ILE A 150 -9.81 -2.14 10.55
N ASP A 151 -9.22 -2.87 11.47
CA ASP A 151 -9.57 -2.86 12.89
C ASP A 151 -8.41 -2.34 13.73
N ASN A 152 -8.73 -1.86 14.93
CA ASN A 152 -7.77 -1.45 15.95
C ASN A 152 -6.68 -0.51 15.39
N SER A 153 -7.12 0.48 14.61
CA SER A 153 -6.30 1.55 14.06
C SER A 153 -6.77 2.89 14.61
N ASN A 154 -5.82 3.77 14.95
CA ASN A 154 -6.13 5.14 15.35
C ASN A 154 -5.55 6.17 14.37
N TRP A 155 -5.17 5.74 13.17
CA TRP A 155 -4.43 6.55 12.21
C TRP A 155 -5.17 6.74 10.89
N ARG A 156 -4.59 7.49 9.94
CA ARG A 156 -5.19 7.71 8.61
C ARG A 156 -5.26 6.41 7.80
N ILE A 157 -6.31 6.31 6.98
CA ILE A 157 -6.54 5.18 6.10
C ILE A 157 -5.72 5.35 4.82
N PHE A 158 -5.77 6.53 4.21
CA PHE A 158 -5.15 6.79 2.91
C PHE A 158 -4.08 7.88 3.02
N HIS A 159 -2.98 7.66 2.32
CA HIS A 159 -1.98 8.68 2.01
C HIS A 159 -1.61 8.51 0.55
N LEU A 160 -2.32 9.19 -0.35
CA LEU A 160 -2.11 9.13 -1.79
C LEU A 160 -1.53 10.45 -2.25
N VAL A 161 -0.21 10.55 -2.26
CA VAL A 161 0.49 11.81 -2.48
C VAL A 161 1.57 11.65 -3.52
N THR A 162 1.60 12.55 -4.49
CA THR A 162 2.78 12.79 -5.33
C THR A 162 3.57 13.95 -4.75
N ARG A 163 4.89 13.84 -4.61
CA ARG A 163 5.79 14.93 -4.18
C ARG A 163 7.26 14.51 -4.22
N PRO A 164 8.20 15.48 -4.18
CA PRO A 164 9.58 15.20 -3.80
C PRO A 164 9.64 14.54 -2.42
N ASN A 165 10.41 13.45 -2.29
CA ASN A 165 10.63 12.77 -1.01
C ASN A 165 12.11 12.38 -0.86
N ARG A 166 12.58 12.23 0.39
CA ARG A 166 14.01 12.04 0.70
C ARG A 166 14.55 10.62 0.46
N TRP A 167 13.70 9.65 0.11
CA TRP A 167 14.11 8.24 -0.09
C TRP A 167 14.32 7.88 -1.56
N GLY A 168 14.29 8.86 -2.46
CA GLY A 168 14.66 8.64 -3.85
C GLY A 168 14.81 9.92 -4.64
N LYS A 169 15.11 9.75 -5.92
CA LYS A 169 15.38 10.86 -6.82
C LYS A 169 14.06 11.43 -7.36
N TRP A 170 13.78 12.69 -7.03
CA TRP A 170 12.70 13.46 -7.63
C TRP A 170 12.85 13.52 -9.15
N PHE A 171 11.75 13.29 -9.88
CA PHE A 171 11.69 13.46 -11.33
C PHE A 171 10.77 14.63 -11.68
N PRO A 172 11.28 15.82 -12.02
CA PRO A 172 10.47 17.05 -12.08
C PRO A 172 9.51 17.15 -13.27
N GLU A 173 9.58 16.25 -14.25
CA GLU A 173 8.79 16.38 -15.49
C GLU A 173 7.52 15.53 -15.48
N LYS A 174 7.42 14.49 -14.63
CA LYS A 174 6.25 13.60 -14.55
C LYS A 174 6.31 12.67 -13.34
N GLY A 175 5.13 12.18 -12.97
CA GLY A 175 4.95 11.07 -12.04
C GLY A 175 3.57 11.17 -11.39
N SER A 176 2.69 10.19 -11.59
CA SER A 176 1.27 10.33 -11.25
C SER A 176 0.67 9.10 -10.59
N LEU A 177 -0.41 9.32 -9.84
CA LEU A 177 -1.28 8.28 -9.29
C LEU A 177 -2.66 8.41 -9.94
N GLU A 178 -3.11 7.38 -10.65
CA GLU A 178 -4.33 7.47 -11.47
C GLU A 178 -5.23 6.24 -11.33
N ASN A 179 -6.54 6.41 -11.49
CA ASN A 179 -7.50 5.30 -11.65
C ASN A 179 -7.44 4.28 -10.51
N MET A 180 -7.78 4.72 -9.29
CA MET A 180 -7.79 3.83 -8.12
C MET A 180 -9.20 3.73 -7.55
N THR A 181 -9.66 2.51 -7.32
CA THR A 181 -10.98 2.23 -6.74
C THR A 181 -10.83 1.57 -5.39
N PHE A 182 -11.49 2.13 -4.38
CA PHE A 182 -11.58 1.63 -3.02
C PHE A 182 -13.03 1.24 -2.76
N LYS A 183 -13.32 -0.06 -2.77
CA LYS A 183 -14.67 -0.60 -2.73
C LYS A 183 -14.90 -1.41 -1.46
N ASN A 184 -15.95 -1.10 -0.71
CA ASN A 184 -16.32 -1.82 0.51
C ASN A 184 -15.14 -1.88 1.51
N ILE A 185 -14.65 -0.71 1.91
CA ILE A 185 -13.60 -0.56 2.91
C ILE A 185 -14.26 -0.20 4.23
N ARG A 186 -13.98 -0.96 5.28
CA ARG A 186 -14.48 -0.71 6.64
C ARG A 186 -13.34 -0.40 7.57
N TYR A 187 -13.45 0.69 8.31
CA TYR A 187 -12.50 1.10 9.31
C TYR A 187 -13.18 1.15 10.69
N TYR A 188 -12.61 0.45 11.65
CA TYR A 188 -13.03 0.37 13.04
C TYR A 188 -11.90 0.92 13.92
N GLY A 189 -12.14 2.07 14.54
CA GLY A 189 -11.16 2.76 15.35
C GLY A 189 -11.33 4.27 15.36
N LYS A 190 -10.35 5.01 15.88
CA LYS A 190 -10.45 6.47 15.97
C LYS A 190 -9.41 7.12 15.08
N GLN A 191 -9.80 7.52 13.87
CA GLN A 191 -8.91 8.26 12.98
C GLN A 191 -8.50 9.60 13.62
N THR A 192 -7.28 9.66 14.16
CA THR A 192 -6.77 10.87 14.83
C THR A 192 -6.17 11.90 13.87
N ILE A 193 -5.81 11.45 12.66
CA ILE A 193 -5.25 12.31 11.61
C ILE A 193 -5.90 12.04 10.26
N LYS A 194 -6.04 13.09 9.45
CA LYS A 194 -6.77 13.04 8.18
C LYS A 194 -6.05 12.22 7.12
N SER A 195 -6.83 11.54 6.29
CA SER A 195 -6.35 10.89 5.08
C SER A 195 -5.98 11.94 4.03
N LEU A 196 -4.92 11.70 3.27
CA LEU A 196 -4.40 12.67 2.29
C LEU A 196 -4.59 12.16 0.87
N ILE A 197 -5.04 13.05 -0.01
CA ILE A 197 -5.08 12.84 -1.46
C ILE A 197 -4.55 14.13 -2.10
N LEU A 198 -3.27 14.16 -2.46
CA LEU A 198 -2.56 15.39 -2.82
C LEU A 198 -1.70 15.20 -4.07
N GLY A 199 -2.09 15.85 -5.17
CA GLY A 199 -1.23 16.14 -6.31
C GLY A 199 -0.18 17.21 -5.95
N HIS A 200 0.99 17.15 -6.58
CA HIS A 200 2.06 18.14 -6.30
C HIS A 200 1.94 19.38 -7.18
N ASP A 201 1.78 19.16 -8.48
CA ASP A 201 1.72 20.19 -9.53
C ASP A 201 1.06 19.60 -10.79
N ALA A 202 0.98 20.39 -11.88
CA ALA A 202 0.33 19.99 -13.12
C ALA A 202 0.94 18.76 -13.83
N SER A 203 2.20 18.41 -13.53
CA SER A 203 2.89 17.23 -14.07
C SER A 203 2.82 16.01 -13.14
N HIS A 204 2.37 16.22 -11.89
CA HIS A 204 2.35 15.21 -10.83
C HIS A 204 0.96 15.16 -10.19
N LEU A 205 0.00 14.67 -10.97
CA LEU A 205 -1.39 14.64 -10.58
C LEU A 205 -1.71 13.40 -9.74
N VAL A 206 -2.71 13.55 -8.86
CA VAL A 206 -3.46 12.44 -8.28
C VAL A 206 -4.88 12.52 -8.84
N GLN A 207 -5.34 11.53 -9.59
CA GLN A 207 -6.62 11.65 -10.28
C GLN A 207 -7.42 10.37 -10.43
N ASN A 208 -8.73 10.53 -10.62
CA ASN A 208 -9.68 9.45 -10.85
C ASN A 208 -9.69 8.43 -9.71
N ILE A 209 -9.88 8.93 -8.48
CA ILE A 209 -9.99 8.11 -7.28
C ILE A 209 -11.47 7.93 -6.94
N THR A 210 -11.91 6.70 -6.77
CA THR A 210 -13.30 6.37 -6.41
C THR A 210 -13.34 5.62 -5.09
N PHE A 211 -14.08 6.15 -4.14
CA PHE A 211 -14.48 5.46 -2.92
C PHE A 211 -15.92 4.99 -3.10
N GLU A 212 -16.14 3.68 -3.18
CA GLU A 212 -17.48 3.08 -3.20
C GLU A 212 -17.68 2.34 -1.88
N LYS A 213 -18.67 2.74 -1.07
CA LYS A 213 -18.94 2.08 0.22
C LYS A 213 -17.71 2.09 1.16
N LEU A 214 -17.14 3.27 1.40
CA LEU A 214 -16.20 3.49 2.49
C LEU A 214 -16.99 3.71 3.79
N PHE A 215 -16.66 2.97 4.85
CA PHE A 215 -17.27 3.11 6.16
C PHE A 215 -16.22 3.39 7.22
N ILE A 216 -16.48 4.37 8.09
CA ILE A 216 -15.69 4.66 9.29
C ILE A 216 -16.63 4.51 10.48
N ASN A 217 -16.37 3.53 11.36
CA ASN A 217 -17.21 3.16 12.50
C ASN A 217 -18.70 2.99 12.12
N ASN A 218 -18.96 2.21 11.08
CA ASN A 218 -20.30 1.97 10.50
C ASN A 218 -20.98 3.19 9.84
N ILE A 219 -20.35 4.36 9.83
CA ILE A 219 -20.85 5.54 9.12
C ILE A 219 -20.31 5.52 7.70
N LYS A 220 -21.21 5.50 6.71
CA LYS A 220 -20.83 5.58 5.30
C LYS A 220 -20.30 6.99 4.99
N VAL A 221 -19.11 7.05 4.39
CA VAL A 221 -18.53 8.29 3.89
C VAL A 221 -19.04 8.55 2.49
N THR A 222 -19.83 9.59 2.30
CA THR A 222 -20.47 9.94 1.01
C THR A 222 -19.89 11.18 0.35
N GLU A 223 -18.98 11.88 1.02
CA GLU A 223 -18.34 13.10 0.53
C GLU A 223 -16.97 13.33 1.20
N PRO A 224 -16.11 14.19 0.63
CA PRO A 224 -14.92 14.69 1.30
C PRO A 224 -15.31 15.39 2.61
N SER A 225 -15.18 14.68 3.73
CA SER A 225 -15.59 15.12 5.06
C SER A 225 -14.37 15.46 5.94
N SER A 226 -14.56 15.65 7.25
CA SER A 226 -13.47 15.88 8.21
C SER A 226 -12.39 14.79 8.22
N TYR A 227 -12.65 13.63 7.60
CA TYR A 227 -11.70 12.52 7.49
C TYR A 227 -10.59 12.73 6.45
N PHE A 228 -10.71 13.74 5.57
CA PHE A 228 -9.79 13.95 4.44
C PHE A 228 -9.20 15.36 4.38
N ILE A 229 -7.99 15.45 3.81
CA ILE A 229 -7.45 16.65 3.17
C ILE A 229 -7.21 16.28 1.71
N ILE A 230 -7.86 17.01 0.83
CA ILE A 230 -7.78 16.82 -0.61
C ILE A 230 -7.33 18.15 -1.20
N ASP A 231 -6.26 18.10 -1.99
CA ASP A 231 -5.81 19.26 -2.75
C ASP A 231 -6.87 19.62 -3.82
N LYS A 232 -6.95 20.89 -4.19
CA LYS A 232 -7.98 21.38 -5.13
C LYS A 232 -7.44 21.70 -6.51
N GLU A 233 -6.12 21.79 -6.66
CA GLU A 233 -5.49 22.31 -7.88
C GLU A 233 -4.95 21.18 -8.78
N PHE A 234 -4.33 20.17 -8.17
CA PHE A 234 -3.61 19.09 -8.85
C PHE A 234 -4.19 17.71 -8.55
N THR A 235 -5.38 17.70 -7.94
CA THR A 235 -6.10 16.50 -7.56
C THR A 235 -7.49 16.49 -8.17
N ASN A 236 -7.74 15.56 -9.09
CA ASN A 236 -8.89 15.62 -9.99
C ASN A 236 -9.79 14.39 -9.88
N ASN A 237 -11.10 14.59 -10.06
CA ASN A 237 -12.10 13.51 -10.16
C ASN A 237 -12.09 12.55 -8.95
N ILE A 238 -12.21 13.10 -7.75
CA ILE A 238 -12.37 12.30 -6.53
C ILE A 238 -13.85 12.07 -6.27
N ASN A 239 -14.28 10.81 -6.33
CA ASN A 239 -15.68 10.42 -6.27
C ASN A 239 -15.94 9.60 -5.00
N PHE A 240 -17.02 9.94 -4.29
CA PHE A 240 -17.55 9.17 -3.17
C PHE A 240 -18.93 8.64 -3.54
N LYS A 241 -19.14 7.33 -3.43
CA LYS A 241 -20.35 6.60 -3.86
C LYS A 241 -20.94 5.71 -2.77
#